data_AF-A0A2S4LDV6-F1
#
_entry.id   AF-A0A2S4LDV6-F1
#
_cell.length_a   1.000
_cell.length_b   1.000
_cell.length_c   1.000
_cell.angle_alpha   90.00
_cell.angle_beta   90.00
_cell.angle_gamma   90.00
#
_symmetry.space_group_name_H-M   'P 1'
#
loop_
_entity.id
_entity.type
_entity.pdbx_description
1 polymer ?
#
loop_
_entity_poly.entity_id
_entity_poly.type
_entity_poly.pdbx_seq_one_letter_code
_entity_poly.pdbx_strand_id
1 'polypeptide(L)' 'MSDGATASDSPFIKGRNARLYGKQRESCPYAEGSEDRTAWMQAFDEAADDRLESETGTIDPQSSAKA' A
#
# COMPACT_ATOMS: atom_id res chain seq x y z
N MET A 1 -19.18 -24.92 0.51
CA MET A 1 -18.18 -23.91 0.14
C MET A 1 -18.83 -22.56 0.32
N SER A 2 -18.59 -21.89 1.45
CA SER A 2 -19.15 -20.56 1.68
C SER A 2 -18.30 -19.56 0.90
N ASP A 3 -18.76 -19.35 -0.33
CA ASP A 3 -18.63 -18.16 -1.17
C ASP A 3 -17.70 -17.08 -0.60
N GLY A 4 -16.53 -16.97 -1.21
CA GLY A 4 -15.67 -15.83 -1.00
C GLY A 4 -16.44 -14.57 -1.39
N ALA A 5 -16.93 -13.83 -0.40
CA ALA A 5 -16.90 -12.38 -0.51
C ALA A 5 -15.45 -12.04 -0.86
N THR A 6 -15.22 -11.85 -2.16
CA THR A 6 -13.94 -11.75 -2.82
C THR A 6 -13.00 -10.96 -1.92
N ALA A 7 -11.85 -11.52 -1.52
CA ALA A 7 -10.92 -10.80 -0.64
C ALA A 7 -10.68 -9.36 -1.14
N SER A 8 -10.78 -9.17 -2.46
CA SER A 8 -10.78 -7.89 -3.18
C SER A 8 -11.72 -6.79 -2.65
N ASP A 9 -12.90 -7.11 -2.09
CA ASP A 9 -13.87 -6.09 -1.65
C ASP A 9 -13.67 -5.66 -0.18
N SER A 10 -12.89 -6.40 0.61
CA SER A 10 -12.62 -6.07 2.00
C SER A 10 -11.93 -4.69 2.12
N PRO A 11 -12.26 -3.89 3.16
CA PRO A 11 -11.64 -2.58 3.39
C PRO A 11 -10.11 -2.65 3.38
N PHE A 12 -9.55 -3.73 3.94
CA PHE A 12 -8.12 -4.02 3.92
C PHE A 12 -7.55 -4.09 2.49
N ILE A 13 -8.14 -4.90 1.59
CA ILE A 13 -7.63 -5.03 0.23
C ILE A 13 -7.84 -3.75 -0.58
N LYS A 14 -8.94 -3.03 -0.34
CA LYS A 14 -9.19 -1.70 -0.92
C LYS A 14 -8.11 -0.69 -0.51
N GLY A 15 -7.63 -0.74 0.74
CA GLY A 15 -6.56 0.13 1.26
C GLY A 15 -5.23 -0.08 0.55
N ARG A 16 -4.79 -1.34 0.48
CA ARG A 16 -3.56 -1.71 -0.24
C ARG A 16 -3.63 -1.34 -1.73
N ASN A 17 -4.75 -1.64 -2.39
CA ASN A 17 -4.95 -1.29 -3.79
C ASN A 17 -4.90 0.23 -4.02
N ALA A 18 -5.53 1.01 -3.15
CA ALA A 18 -5.49 2.47 -3.25
C ALA A 18 -4.04 2.98 -3.27
N ARG A 19 -3.16 2.43 -2.44
CA ARG A 19 -1.73 2.77 -2.44
C ARG A 19 -1.02 2.33 -3.73
N LEU A 20 -1.25 1.10 -4.19
CA LEU A 20 -0.68 0.56 -5.45
C LEU A 20 -1.08 1.40 -6.67
N TYR A 21 -2.29 1.94 -6.68
CA TYR A 21 -2.79 2.83 -7.73
C TYR A 21 -2.46 4.32 -7.50
N GLY A 22 -1.66 4.66 -6.48
CA GLY A 22 -1.21 6.03 -6.22
C GLY A 22 -2.26 6.97 -5.65
N LYS A 23 -3.34 6.44 -5.05
CA LYS A 23 -4.31 7.26 -4.32
C LYS A 23 -3.73 7.75 -2.99
N GLN A 24 -4.30 8.83 -2.45
CA GLN A 24 -3.94 9.40 -1.16
C GLN A 24 -4.77 8.80 -0.03
N ARG A 25 -4.27 8.91 1.21
CA ARG A 25 -4.94 8.41 2.42
C ARG A 25 -6.32 9.03 2.62
N GLU A 26 -6.50 10.29 2.21
CA GLU A 26 -7.77 11.03 2.24
C GLU A 26 -8.82 10.51 1.25
N SER A 27 -8.43 9.68 0.27
CA SER A 27 -9.38 9.01 -0.64
C SER A 27 -10.08 7.82 0.00
N CYS A 28 -9.86 7.56 1.29
CA CYS A 28 -10.57 6.53 2.05
C CYS A 28 -12.08 6.82 2.05
N PRO A 29 -12.93 5.91 1.53
CA PRO A 29 -14.38 6.12 1.44
C PRO A 29 -15.11 5.92 2.78
N TYR A 30 -14.40 5.45 3.81
CA TYR A 30 -14.96 5.08 5.11
C TYR A 30 -14.90 6.25 6.10
N ALA A 31 -15.93 6.33 6.95
CA ALA A 31 -16.04 7.39 7.95
C ALA A 31 -14.94 7.32 9.03
N GLU A 32 -14.66 8.46 9.66
CA GLU A 32 -13.74 8.53 10.80
C GLU A 32 -14.26 7.71 11.98
N GLY A 33 -13.38 6.88 12.54
CA GLY A 33 -13.70 6.00 13.67
C GLY A 33 -14.36 4.67 13.30
N SER A 34 -14.67 4.41 12.03
CA SER A 34 -15.18 3.10 11.60
C SER A 34 -14.07 2.04 11.55
N GLU A 35 -14.41 0.80 11.90
CA GLU A 35 -13.50 -0.35 11.81
C GLU A 35 -12.99 -0.57 10.37
N ASP A 36 -13.84 -0.33 9.37
CA ASP A 36 -13.46 -0.37 7.96
C ASP A 36 -12.37 0.64 7.61
N ARG A 37 -12.43 1.86 8.17
CA ARG A 37 -11.38 2.86 7.97
C ARG A 37 -10.08 2.40 8.60
N THR A 38 -10.14 1.83 9.81
CA THR A 38 -8.95 1.28 10.47
C THR A 38 -8.28 0.20 9.63
N ALA A 39 -9.05 -0.76 9.11
CA ALA A 39 -8.53 -1.82 8.26
C ALA A 39 -7.97 -1.30 6.92
N TRP A 40 -8.66 -0.35 6.27
CA TRP A 40 -8.19 0.30 5.04
C TRP A 40 -6.90 1.10 5.27
N MET A 41 -6.85 1.87 6.36
CA MET A 41 -5.72 2.71 6.73
C MET A 41 -4.48 1.88 7.05
N GLN A 42 -4.66 0.75 7.74
CA GLN A 42 -3.58 -0.20 8.05
C GLN A 42 -2.97 -0.74 6.76
N ALA A 43 -3.78 -1.30 5.86
CA ALA A 43 -3.30 -1.88 4.61
C ALA A 43 -2.67 -0.85 3.65
N PHE A 44 -3.17 0.39 3.65
CA PHE A 44 -2.59 1.49 2.87
C PHE A 44 -1.20 1.87 3.37
N ASP A 45 -1.02 1.90 4.70
CA ASP A 45 0.24 2.24 5.38
C ASP A 45 1.29 1.13 5.15
N GLU A 46 0.91 -0.13 5.32
CA GLU A 46 1.80 -1.28 5.06
C GLU A 46 2.26 -1.32 3.59
N ALA A 47 1.38 -0.99 2.65
CA ALA A 47 1.72 -0.91 1.23
C ALA A 47 2.61 0.29 0.88
N ALA A 48 2.69 1.30 1.74
CA ALA A 48 3.56 2.44 1.54
C ALA A 48 5.01 2.13 1.93
N ASP A 49 5.19 1.34 2.99
CA ASP A 49 6.50 0.90 3.50
C ASP A 49 7.22 -0.01 2.50
N ASP A 50 6.51 -0.97 1.90
CA ASP A 50 7.02 -1.89 0.86
C ASP A 50 7.60 -1.14 -0.36
N ARG A 51 7.00 0.00 -0.73
CA ARG A 51 7.50 0.84 -1.82
C ARG A 51 8.74 1.63 -1.41
N LEU A 52 8.82 2.08 -0.16
CA LEU A 52 9.98 2.82 0.35
C LEU A 52 11.25 1.94 0.36
N GLU A 53 11.12 0.67 0.71
CA GLU A 53 12.21 -0.31 0.62
C GLU A 53 12.62 -0.58 -0.84
N SER A 54 11.66 -0.56 -1.77
CA SER A 54 11.93 -0.72 -3.21
C SER A 54 12.58 0.51 -3.85
N GLU A 55 12.30 1.72 -3.34
CA GLU A 55 12.79 3.00 -3.87
C GLU A 55 14.19 3.38 -3.35
N THR A 56 14.71 2.74 -2.29
CA THR A 56 16.07 2.96 -1.77
C THR A 56 17.12 2.00 -2.34
N GLY A 57 16.75 1.10 -3.25
CA GLY A 57 17.59 0.01 -3.76
C GLY A 57 18.26 0.26 -5.12
N THR A 58 18.85 1.42 -5.37
CA THR A 58 19.83 1.56 -6.48
C THR A 58 20.95 2.52 -6.11
N ILE A 59 21.75 2.12 -5.12
CA ILE A 59 23.14 2.58 -5.10
C ILE A 59 23.86 1.81 -6.20
N ASP A 60 24.01 2.43 -7.38
CA ASP A 60 24.93 1.97 -8.42
C ASP A 60 26.37 2.30 -7.96
N PRO A 61 27.24 1.31 -7.67
CA PRO A 61 28.64 1.59 -7.36
C PRO A 61 29.53 1.60 -8.62
N GLN A 62 29.02 1.91 -9.82
CA GLN A 62 29.81 1.97 -11.05
C GLN A 62 30.10 3.39 -11.51
N SER A 63 30.58 4.24 -10.60
CA SER A 63 31.32 5.42 -11.00
C SER A 63 32.53 5.62 -10.10
N SER A 64 33.63 4.92 -10.41
CA SER A 64 35.01 5.45 -10.36
C SER A 64 36.02 4.31 -10.23
N ALA A 65 36.60 3.89 -11.36
CA ALA A 65 38.01 3.51 -11.44
C ALA A 65 38.40 3.38 -12.92
N LYS A 66 38.64 4.53 -13.54
CA LYS A 66 39.45 4.66 -14.75
C LYS A 66 40.87 4.98 -14.27
N ALA A 67 41.81 4.05 -14.44
CA ALA A 67 43.24 4.27 -14.70
C ALA A 67 43.98 2.93 -14.70
#